data_AF-A0A4Q7IPF5-F1
#
_entry.id   AF-A0A4Q7IPF5-F1
#
_cell.length_a   1.000
_cell.length_b   1.000
_cell.length_c   1.000
_cell.angle_alpha   90.00
_cell.angle_beta   90.00
_cell.angle_gamma   90.00
#
_symmetry.space_group_name_H-M   'P 1'
#
loop_
_entity.id
_entity.type
_entity.pdbx_description
1 polymer ?
#
loop_
_entity_poly.entity_id
_entity_poly.type
_entity_poly.pdbx_seq_one_letter_code
_entity_poly.pdbx_strand_id
1 'polypeptide(L)'
;MKEIERKQSTESFKLHVQRSIRQMRQSKGLSQAQLAKKMISNVDQSTISNWESGKSEMSMSQLLDVLFIFGVDLDSYFSFLRRD
;
A
#
# COMPACT_ATOMS: atom_id res chain seq x y z
N MET A 1 13.37 8.66 -18.39
CA MET A 1 11.99 8.24 -18.74
C MET A 1 11.30 9.38 -19.45
N LYS A 2 10.57 9.09 -20.52
CA LYS A 2 9.68 10.08 -21.17
C LYS A 2 8.52 10.42 -20.23
N GLU A 3 7.89 11.58 -20.39
CA GLU A 3 6.80 12.04 -19.51
C GLU A 3 5.65 11.02 -19.42
N ILE A 4 5.24 10.46 -20.56
CA ILE A 4 4.18 9.45 -20.64
C ILE A 4 4.55 8.21 -19.82
N GLU A 5 5.77 7.71 -19.98
CA GLU A 5 6.28 6.55 -19.24
C GLU A 5 6.30 6.83 -17.73
N ARG A 6 6.67 8.05 -17.32
CA ARG A 6 6.64 8.47 -15.91
C ARG A 6 5.23 8.44 -15.33
N LYS A 7 4.27 9.07 -16.01
CA LYS A 7 2.86 9.08 -15.57
C LYS A 7 2.30 7.66 -15.46
N GLN A 8 2.52 6.81 -16.47
CA GLN A 8 2.07 5.42 -16.45
C GLN A 8 2.70 4.60 -15.32
N SER A 9 3.99 4.80 -15.05
CA SER A 9 4.68 4.11 -13.95
C SER A 9 4.12 4.54 -12.60
N THR A 10 3.86 5.84 -12.40
CA THR A 10 3.27 6.36 -11.17
C THR A 10 1.85 5.82 -10.93
N GLU A 11 1.00 5.79 -11.97
CA GLU A 11 -0.35 5.21 -11.84
C GLU A 11 -0.30 3.70 -11.55
N SER A 12 0.61 2.97 -12.20
CA SER A 12 0.79 1.54 -11.96
C SER A 12 1.24 1.27 -10.52
N PHE A 13 2.16 2.10 -10.00
CA PHE A 13 2.59 2.05 -8.60
C PHE A 13 1.42 2.29 -7.64
N LYS A 14 0.61 3.31 -7.88
CA LYS A 14 -0.56 3.64 -7.06
C LYS A 14 -1.55 2.45 -7.00
N LEU A 15 -1.87 1.84 -8.14
CA LEU A 15 -2.74 0.67 -8.21
C LEU A 15 -2.15 -0.55 -7.49
N HIS A 16 -0.84 -0.74 -7.60
CA HIS A 16 -0.13 -1.81 -6.91
C HIS A 16 -0.25 -1.66 -5.38
N VAL A 17 -0.02 -0.45 -4.85
CA VAL A 17 -0.16 -0.16 -3.41
C VAL A 17 -1.56 -0.50 -2.91
N GLN A 18 -2.60 0.01 -3.58
CA GLN A 18 -4.01 -0.21 -3.21
C GLN A 18 -4.36 -1.71 -3.12
N ARG A 19 -3.94 -2.50 -4.12
CA ARG A 19 -4.20 -3.95 -4.17
C ARG A 19 -3.39 -4.71 -3.10
N SER A 20 -2.13 -4.33 -2.91
CA SER A 20 -1.22 -5.00 -1.98
C SER A 20 -1.73 -4.93 -0.54
N ILE A 21 -2.21 -3.77 -0.09
CA ILE A 21 -2.73 -3.59 1.27
C ILE A 21 -3.89 -4.56 1.53
N ARG A 22 -4.85 -4.61 0.59
CA ARG A 22 -6.01 -5.50 0.69
C ARG A 22 -5.58 -6.97 0.73
N GLN A 23 -4.66 -7.37 -0.15
CA GLN A 23 -4.17 -8.74 -0.22
C GLN A 23 -3.44 -9.15 1.06
N MET A 24 -2.52 -8.33 1.55
CA MET A 24 -1.80 -8.58 2.80
C MET A 24 -2.76 -8.70 3.99
N ARG A 25 -3.70 -7.76 4.11
CA ARG A 25 -4.72 -7.78 5.16
C ARG A 25 -5.57 -9.05 5.11
N GLN A 26 -6.06 -9.43 3.94
CA GLN A 26 -6.87 -10.63 3.74
C GLN A 26 -6.07 -11.92 3.99
N SER A 27 -4.78 -11.97 3.60
CA SER A 27 -3.91 -13.13 3.82
C SER A 27 -3.69 -13.45 5.31
N LYS A 28 -3.83 -12.45 6.18
CA LYS A 28 -3.74 -12.60 7.64
C LYS A 28 -5.13 -12.67 8.32
N GLY A 29 -6.21 -12.72 7.55
CA GLY A 29 -7.58 -12.77 8.08
C GLY A 29 -8.01 -11.51 8.85
N LEU A 30 -7.38 -10.37 8.59
CA LEU A 30 -7.67 -9.13 9.32
C LEU A 30 -8.85 -8.38 8.70
N SER A 31 -9.72 -7.83 9.53
CA SER A 31 -10.66 -6.78 9.12
C SER A 31 -9.94 -5.44 8.91
N GLN A 32 -10.55 -4.52 8.18
CA GLN A 32 -10.00 -3.17 8.00
C GLN A 32 -9.82 -2.44 9.34
N ALA A 33 -10.75 -2.63 10.29
CA ALA A 33 -10.62 -2.09 11.65
C ALA A 33 -9.45 -2.70 12.44
N GLN A 34 -9.15 -3.99 12.22
CA GLN A 34 -8.02 -4.65 12.87
C GLN A 34 -6.68 -4.18 12.30
N LEU A 35 -6.59 -3.93 10.99
CA LEU A 35 -5.40 -3.31 10.41
C LEU A 35 -5.21 -1.89 10.94
N ALA A 36 -6.27 -1.07 10.95
CA ALA A 36 -6.23 0.29 11.47
C ALA A 36 -5.64 0.36 12.89
N LYS A 37 -6.07 -0.53 13.79
CA LYS A 37 -5.57 -0.64 15.17
C LYS A 37 -4.10 -1.04 15.29
N LYS A 38 -3.50 -1.64 14.25
CA LYS A 38 -2.09 -2.04 14.24
C LYS A 38 -1.18 -0.93 13.76
N MET A 39 -1.71 0.06 13.05
CA MET A 39 -0.91 1.14 12.50
C MET A 39 -0.41 2.07 13.59
N ILE A 40 0.78 2.64 13.37
CA ILE A 40 1.34 3.67 14.24
C ILE A 40 0.58 5.00 14.09
N SER A 41 0.04 5.27 12.90
CA SER A 41 -0.85 6.41 12.68
C SER A 41 -2.24 6.11 13.21
N ASN A 42 -2.83 7.05 13.94
CA ASN A 42 -4.22 6.95 14.37
C ASN A 42 -5.17 7.10 13.17
N VAL A 43 -5.53 5.97 12.57
CA VAL A 43 -6.48 5.88 11.46
C VAL A 43 -7.64 4.97 11.85
N ASP A 44 -8.78 5.18 11.22
CA ASP A 44 -9.97 4.38 11.45
C ASP A 44 -10.17 3.33 10.34
N GLN A 45 -11.19 2.50 10.50
CA GLN A 45 -11.56 1.49 9.50
C GLN A 45 -11.90 2.13 8.14
N SER A 46 -12.53 3.30 8.14
CA SER A 46 -12.95 3.99 6.91
C SER A 46 -11.75 4.46 6.09
N THR A 47 -10.69 4.90 6.74
CA THR A 47 -9.41 5.27 6.13
C THR A 47 -8.78 4.09 5.39
N ILE A 48 -8.70 2.92 6.03
CA ILE A 48 -8.21 1.70 5.37
C ILE A 48 -9.07 1.36 4.15
N SER A 49 -10.40 1.47 4.27
CA SER A 49 -11.32 1.23 3.15
C SER A 49 -11.09 2.20 1.98
N ASN A 50 -10.84 3.47 2.27
CA ASN A 50 -10.55 4.49 1.26
C ASN A 50 -9.23 4.20 0.53
N TRP A 51 -8.20 3.74 1.23
CA TRP A 51 -6.95 3.32 0.60
C TRP A 51 -7.11 2.09 -0.28
N GLU A 52 -7.79 1.05 0.19
CA GLU A 52 -8.01 -0.18 -0.58
C GLU A 52 -8.92 0.01 -1.81
N SER A 53 -9.75 1.05 -1.80
CA SER A 53 -10.61 1.43 -2.93
C SER A 53 -10.03 2.56 -3.79
N GLY A 54 -8.90 3.14 -3.40
CA GLY A 54 -8.25 4.25 -4.11
C GLY A 54 -8.95 5.60 -4.01
N LYS A 55 -9.90 5.76 -3.08
CA LYS A 55 -10.57 7.04 -2.79
C LYS A 55 -9.63 8.06 -2.15
N SER A 56 -8.65 7.60 -1.37
CA SER A 56 -7.58 8.42 -0.83
C SER A 56 -6.25 7.71 -0.99
N GLU A 57 -5.16 8.48 -0.94
CA GLU A 57 -3.81 7.96 -1.01
C GLU A 57 -3.20 7.82 0.39
N MET A 58 -2.26 6.89 0.52
CA MET A 58 -1.41 6.76 1.69
C MET A 58 -0.17 7.64 1.53
N SER A 59 0.35 8.14 2.64
CA SER A 59 1.72 8.63 2.68
C SER A 59 2.71 7.46 2.56
N MET A 60 3.95 7.77 2.19
CA MET A 60 5.03 6.77 2.19
C MET A 60 5.25 6.14 3.58
N SER A 61 5.14 6.94 4.66
CA SER A 61 5.29 6.44 6.02
C SER A 61 4.19 5.44 6.40
N GLN A 62 2.95 5.67 5.97
CA GLN A 62 1.85 4.73 6.17
C GLN A 62 2.07 3.44 5.38
N LEU A 63 2.62 3.53 4.16
CA LEU A 63 2.96 2.33 3.37
C LEU A 63 4.04 1.50 4.06
N LEU A 64 5.12 2.14 4.51
CA LEU A 64 6.19 1.45 5.22
C LEU A 64 5.69 0.77 6.51
N ASP A 65 4.83 1.44 7.28
CA ASP A 65 4.23 0.86 8.48
C ASP A 65 3.42 -0.40 8.16
N VAL A 66 2.58 -0.36 7.12
CA VAL A 66 1.86 -1.54 6.63
C VAL A 66 2.82 -2.66 6.24
N LEU A 67 3.87 -2.37 5.47
CA LEU A 67 4.85 -3.38 5.07
C LEU A 67 5.56 -4.01 6.28
N PHE A 68 5.89 -3.21 7.30
CA PHE A 68 6.49 -3.72 8.54
C PHE A 68 5.53 -4.55 9.38
N ILE A 69 4.25 -4.16 9.50
CA ILE A 69 3.21 -4.96 10.17
C ILE A 69 3.12 -6.37 9.56
N PHE A 70 3.30 -6.48 8.25
CA PHE A 70 3.23 -7.75 7.52
C PHE A 70 4.58 -8.44 7.32
N GLY A 71 5.69 -7.84 7.75
CA GLY A 71 7.04 -8.38 7.58
C GLY A 71 7.47 -8.49 6.12
N VAL A 72 7.02 -7.57 5.27
CA VAL A 72 7.35 -7.57 3.84
C VAL A 72 8.71 -6.91 3.63
N ASP A 73 9.59 -7.63 2.92
CA ASP A 73 10.87 -7.10 2.48
C ASP A 73 10.68 -5.98 1.45
N LEU A 74 11.34 -4.84 1.70
CA LEU A 74 11.18 -3.64 0.86
C LEU A 74 11.79 -3.84 -0.53
N ASP A 75 12.92 -4.55 -0.62
CA ASP A 75 13.59 -4.81 -1.89
C ASP A 75 12.75 -5.69 -2.81
N SER A 76 12.09 -6.70 -2.24
CA SER A 76 11.12 -7.54 -2.93
C SER A 76 9.88 -6.74 -3.32
N TYR A 77 9.32 -5.93 -2.42
CA TYR A 77 8.10 -5.16 -2.67
C TYR A 77 8.30 -4.13 -3.79
N PHE A 78 9.40 -3.39 -3.78
CA PHE A 78 9.72 -2.37 -4.78
C PHE A 78 10.49 -2.91 -5.99
N SER A 79 10.71 -4.23 -6.08
CA SER A 79 11.49 -4.84 -7.16
C SER A 79 10.97 -4.48 -8.56
N PHE A 80 9.66 -4.33 -8.73
CA PHE A 80 9.04 -3.92 -9.99
C PHE A 80 9.38 -2.49 -10.44
N LEU A 81 9.96 -1.67 -9.55
CA LEU A 81 10.48 -0.34 -9.89
C LEU A 81 11.88 -0.41 -10.49
N ARG A 82 12.61 -1.52 -10.31
CA ARG A 82 13.89 -1.75 -10.98
C ARG A 82 13.60 -1.99 -12.46
N ARG A 83 14.17 -1.13 -13.30
CA ARG A 83 14.19 -1.33 -14.75
C ARG A 83 15.53 -1.99 -15.07
N ASP A 84 15.48 -3.16 -15.69
CA ASP A 84 16.63 -3.68 -16.44
C ASP A 84 16.89 -2.82 -17.68
#